data_AF-A0A821GWZ6-F1
#
_entry.id   AF-A0A821GWZ6-F1
#
_cell.length_a   1.000
_cell.length_b   1.000
_cell.length_c   1.000
_cell.angle_alpha   90.00
_cell.angle_beta   90.00
_cell.angle_gamma   90.00
#
_symmetry.space_group_name_H-M   'P 1'
#
loop_
_entity.id
_entity.type
_entity.pdbx_description
1 polymer ?
#
loop_
_entity_poly.entity_id
_entity_poly.type
_entity_poly.pdbx_seq_one_letter_code
_entity_poly.pdbx_strand_id
1 'polypeptide(L)'
;TKDAHPKLLIADSANSHLNTDLVHDLRKKRMVVAIVPKGCTIYVQILDVSIFSVFKNHYDDVLEEYIEKNASKCKIRLTASQSRILCTRFTWSAWIRTLKSIDFLKAFHNIGYIWTDNSLTSLRSMPGYTFDPTSVECLSLMDDNYDNEEHIDIVAEAASEQQQQHTQIASTQIK
;
A
#
# COMPACT_ATOMS: atom_id res chain seq x y z
N THR A 1 -16.36 7.30 -24.77
CA THR A 1 -16.22 7.62 -23.33
C THR A 1 -14.73 7.74 -23.02
N LYS A 2 -14.30 8.82 -22.35
CA LYS A 2 -12.87 9.25 -22.30
C LYS A 2 -11.92 8.38 -21.45
N ASP A 3 -12.41 7.35 -20.77
CA ASP A 3 -11.59 6.46 -19.93
C ASP A 3 -11.35 5.11 -20.64
N ALA A 4 -10.63 5.13 -21.76
CA ALA A 4 -10.30 3.89 -22.49
C ALA A 4 -9.10 3.14 -21.88
N HIS A 5 -8.31 3.80 -21.04
CA HIS A 5 -7.10 3.21 -20.47
C HIS A 5 -7.42 2.35 -19.24
N PRO A 6 -6.85 1.13 -19.15
CA PRO A 6 -6.92 0.33 -17.93
C PRO A 6 -6.41 1.10 -16.72
N LYS A 7 -7.06 0.95 -15.57
CA LYS A 7 -6.63 1.56 -14.30
C LYS A 7 -5.88 0.52 -13.47
N LEU A 8 -4.72 0.87 -12.93
CA LEU A 8 -3.97 -0.01 -12.04
C LEU A 8 -4.39 0.24 -10.59
N LEU A 9 -4.81 -0.81 -9.89
CA LEU A 9 -5.00 -0.85 -8.45
C LEU A 9 -3.87 -1.67 -7.84
N ILE A 10 -3.19 -1.09 -6.86
CA ILE A 10 -2.15 -1.77 -6.10
C ILE A 10 -2.65 -1.93 -4.67
N ALA A 11 -2.71 -3.17 -4.19
CA ALA A 11 -3.22 -3.52 -2.87
C ALA A 11 -2.26 -4.47 -2.15
N ASP A 12 -2.33 -4.52 -0.82
CA ASP A 12 -1.63 -5.54 -0.05
C ASP A 12 -2.34 -6.90 -0.17
N SER A 13 -1.66 -7.96 0.30
CA SER A 13 -2.19 -9.31 0.35
C SER A 13 -3.18 -9.54 1.51
N ALA A 14 -3.92 -8.52 1.96
CA ALA A 14 -4.96 -8.71 2.98
C ALA A 14 -6.09 -9.57 2.41
N ASN A 15 -6.61 -10.53 3.20
CA ASN A 15 -7.64 -11.47 2.75
C ASN A 15 -8.89 -10.77 2.18
N SER A 16 -9.24 -9.59 2.67
CA SER A 16 -10.35 -8.79 2.15
C SER A 16 -10.14 -8.29 0.71
N HIS A 17 -8.89 -8.15 0.27
CA HIS A 17 -8.54 -7.72 -1.09
C HIS A 17 -8.46 -8.88 -2.08
N LEU A 18 -8.30 -10.11 -1.58
CA LEU A 18 -8.16 -11.34 -2.37
C LEU A 18 -9.50 -12.05 -2.65
N ASN A 19 -10.61 -11.41 -2.32
CA ASN A 19 -11.94 -11.94 -2.62
C ASN A 19 -12.13 -12.05 -4.16
N THR A 20 -12.45 -13.24 -4.64
CA THR A 20 -12.67 -13.54 -6.07
C THR A 20 -13.76 -12.67 -6.69
N ASP A 21 -14.86 -12.43 -5.98
CA ASP A 21 -15.97 -11.59 -6.43
C ASP A 21 -15.50 -10.14 -6.61
N LEU A 22 -14.70 -9.64 -5.67
CA LEU A 22 -14.11 -8.30 -5.76
C LEU A 22 -13.17 -8.19 -6.96
N VAL A 23 -12.27 -9.16 -7.16
CA VAL A 23 -11.34 -9.17 -8.30
C VAL A 23 -12.10 -9.22 -9.62
N HIS A 24 -13.16 -10.03 -9.69
CA HIS A 24 -14.03 -10.13 -10.86
C HIS A 24 -14.75 -8.79 -11.15
N ASP A 25 -15.28 -8.13 -10.12
CA ASP A 25 -15.92 -6.82 -10.25
C ASP A 25 -14.94 -5.71 -10.67
N LEU A 26 -13.69 -5.75 -10.20
CA LEU A 26 -12.64 -4.83 -10.61
C LEU A 26 -12.25 -5.05 -12.08
N ARG A 27 -12.17 -6.31 -12.54
CA ARG A 27 -11.92 -6.64 -13.95
C ARG A 27 -13.04 -6.16 -14.87
N LYS A 28 -14.31 -6.33 -14.48
CA LYS A 28 -15.46 -5.76 -15.19
C LYS A 28 -15.37 -4.24 -15.37
N LYS A 29 -14.69 -3.55 -14.45
CA LYS A 29 -14.40 -2.10 -14.49
C LYS A 29 -13.10 -1.74 -15.20
N ARG A 30 -12.48 -2.70 -15.92
CA ARG A 30 -11.18 -2.55 -16.62
C ARG A 30 -10.06 -2.12 -15.68
N MET A 31 -10.06 -2.66 -14.46
CA MET A 31 -8.99 -2.44 -13.50
C MET A 31 -8.04 -3.65 -13.49
N VAL A 32 -6.75 -3.37 -13.60
CA VAL A 32 -5.68 -4.33 -13.36
C VAL A 32 -5.34 -4.27 -11.88
N VAL A 33 -5.30 -5.42 -11.21
CA VAL A 33 -4.99 -5.49 -9.77
C VAL A 33 -3.60 -6.09 -9.60
N ALA A 34 -2.70 -5.36 -8.97
CA ALA A 34 -1.39 -5.84 -8.53
C ALA A 34 -1.41 -6.04 -7.02
N ILE A 35 -1.13 -7.26 -6.57
CA ILE A 35 -1.07 -7.62 -5.15
C ILE A 35 0.38 -7.57 -4.68
N VAL A 36 0.65 -6.75 -3.68
CA VAL A 36 1.94 -6.70 -3.00
C VAL A 36 2.07 -7.91 -2.07
N PRO A 37 3.14 -8.70 -2.18
CA PRO A 37 3.36 -9.85 -1.30
C PRO A 37 3.42 -9.46 0.18
N LYS A 38 3.05 -10.41 1.04
CA LYS A 38 3.09 -10.21 2.49
C LYS A 38 4.50 -9.86 2.96
N GLY A 39 4.61 -8.86 3.83
CA GLY A 39 5.89 -8.38 4.35
C GLY A 39 6.62 -7.42 3.40
N CYS A 40 6.13 -7.21 2.18
CA CYS A 40 6.73 -6.28 1.23
C CYS A 40 6.12 -4.87 1.26
N THR A 41 4.96 -4.69 1.92
CA THR A 41 4.21 -3.40 1.90
C THR A 41 5.06 -2.23 2.39
N ILE A 42 5.85 -2.44 3.45
CA ILE A 42 6.77 -1.44 4.01
C ILE A 42 7.86 -0.97 3.04
N TYR A 43 8.09 -1.70 1.94
CA TYR A 43 9.11 -1.37 0.94
C TYR A 43 8.52 -0.81 -0.34
N VAL A 44 7.38 -1.34 -0.80
CA VAL A 44 6.83 -1.01 -2.12
C VAL A 44 5.44 -0.37 -2.06
N GLN A 45 4.71 -0.45 -0.96
CA GLN A 45 3.38 0.17 -0.91
C GLN A 45 3.51 1.67 -0.65
N ILE A 46 3.10 2.48 -1.62
CA ILE A 46 3.21 3.95 -1.53
C ILE A 46 2.53 4.54 -0.30
N LEU A 47 1.43 3.91 0.12
CA LEU A 47 0.72 4.30 1.31
C LEU A 47 1.60 4.18 2.56
N ASP A 48 2.36 3.10 2.69
CA ASP A 48 3.24 2.88 3.85
C ASP A 48 4.52 3.72 3.75
N VAL A 49 5.20 3.66 2.60
CA VAL A 49 6.52 4.25 2.39
C VAL A 49 6.49 5.78 2.38
N SER A 50 5.53 6.35 1.66
CA SER A 50 5.52 7.79 1.37
C SER A 50 4.47 8.53 2.17
N ILE A 51 3.27 7.96 2.31
CA ILE A 51 2.13 8.68 2.92
C ILE A 51 2.14 8.55 4.44
N PHE A 52 2.14 7.31 4.96
CA PHE A 52 2.05 7.08 6.39
C PHE A 52 3.30 7.46 7.15
N SER A 53 4.49 7.35 6.55
CA SER A 53 5.70 7.88 7.17
C SER A 53 5.61 9.39 7.41
N VAL A 54 5.14 10.16 6.42
CA VAL A 54 5.00 11.63 6.54
C VAL A 54 3.84 11.98 7.47
N PHE A 55 2.74 11.24 7.40
CA PHE A 55 1.60 11.41 8.30
C PHE A 55 1.96 11.24 9.76
N LYS A 56 2.74 10.21 10.11
CA LYS A 56 3.18 9.98 11.50
C LYS A 56 3.94 11.18 12.05
N ASN A 57 4.89 11.71 11.28
CA ASN A 57 5.64 12.91 11.67
C ASN A 57 4.70 14.11 11.91
N HIS A 58 3.78 14.39 10.99
CA HIS A 58 2.82 15.48 11.18
C HIS A 58 1.84 15.24 12.33
N TYR A 59 1.51 13.98 12.63
CA TYR A 59 0.67 13.64 13.77
C TYR A 59 1.39 13.95 15.08
N ASP A 60 2.66 13.58 15.17
CA ASP A 60 3.51 13.87 16.33
C ASP A 60 3.66 15.39 16.52
N ASP A 61 3.91 16.15 15.44
CA ASP A 61 3.98 17.62 15.48
C ASP A 61 2.68 18.24 16.02
N VAL A 62 1.53 17.80 15.50
CA VAL A 62 0.20 18.32 15.92
C VAL A 62 -0.08 17.96 17.38
N LEU A 63 0.35 16.79 17.83
CA LEU A 63 0.21 16.36 19.21
C LEU A 63 1.10 17.20 20.15
N GLU A 64 2.36 17.43 19.77
CA GLU A 64 3.31 18.25 20.53
C GLU A 64 2.81 19.70 20.65
N GLU A 65 2.39 20.33 19.55
CA GLU A 65 1.78 21.67 19.54
C GLU A 65 0.58 21.75 20.49
N TYR A 66 -0.25 20.70 20.53
CA TYR A 66 -1.39 20.65 21.45
C TYR A 66 -0.94 20.55 22.90
N ILE A 67 0.06 19.71 23.21
CA ILE A 67 0.60 19.54 24.55
C ILE A 67 1.22 20.86 25.03
N GLU A 68 2.06 21.51 24.23
CA GLU A 68 2.68 22.79 24.58
C GLU A 68 1.64 23.87 24.89
N LYS A 69 0.64 24.01 24.01
CA LYS A 69 -0.43 25.00 24.17
C LYS A 69 -1.34 24.73 25.37
N ASN A 70 -1.48 23.47 25.77
CA ASN A 70 -2.39 23.04 26.83
C ASN A 70 -1.66 22.50 28.07
N ALA A 71 -0.35 22.71 28.20
CA ALA A 71 0.46 22.16 29.29
C ALA A 71 -0.10 22.48 30.69
N SER A 72 -0.65 23.68 30.86
CA SER A 72 -1.31 24.12 32.11
C SER A 72 -2.60 23.35 32.44
N LYS A 73 -3.23 22.72 31.46
CA LYS A 73 -4.49 21.95 31.56
C LYS A 73 -4.29 20.44 31.49
N CYS A 74 -3.07 19.96 31.20
CA CYS A 74 -2.75 18.54 31.05
C CYS A 74 -2.93 17.68 32.33
N LYS A 75 -3.24 18.29 33.48
CA LYS A 75 -3.58 17.55 34.71
C LYS A 75 -4.98 16.92 34.68
N ILE A 76 -5.82 17.25 33.69
CA ILE A 76 -7.17 16.72 33.57
C ILE A 76 -7.14 15.35 32.89
N ARG A 77 -7.63 14.32 33.58
CA ARG A 77 -7.84 12.99 32.98
C ARG A 77 -8.96 13.09 31.95
N LEU A 78 -8.66 12.78 30.70
CA LEU A 78 -9.64 12.72 29.63
C LEU A 78 -10.56 11.50 29.80
N THR A 79 -11.84 11.69 29.54
CA THR A 79 -12.79 10.59 29.34
C THR A 79 -12.53 9.91 27.99
N ALA A 80 -12.97 8.66 27.82
CA ALA A 80 -12.84 7.95 26.55
C ALA A 80 -13.47 8.72 25.37
N SER A 81 -14.60 9.39 25.59
CA SER A 81 -15.26 10.22 24.57
C SER A 81 -14.39 11.41 24.15
N GLN A 82 -13.83 12.14 25.12
CA GLN A 82 -12.93 13.26 24.85
C GLN A 82 -11.66 12.83 24.12
N SER A 83 -11.06 11.70 24.51
CA SER A 83 -9.89 11.14 23.83
C SER A 83 -10.17 10.82 22.37
N ARG A 84 -11.35 10.25 22.05
CA ARG A 84 -11.75 10.00 20.65
C ARG A 84 -11.89 11.30 19.86
N ILE A 85 -12.56 12.31 20.42
CA ILE A 85 -12.73 13.61 19.76
C ILE A 85 -11.37 14.25 19.46
N LEU A 86 -10.44 14.21 20.42
CA LEU A 86 -9.09 14.74 20.21
C LEU A 86 -8.32 13.93 19.17
N CYS A 87 -8.36 12.60 19.24
CA CYS A 87 -7.71 11.74 18.25
C CYS A 87 -8.21 12.05 16.83
N THR A 88 -9.52 12.15 16.61
CA THR A 88 -10.09 12.52 15.31
C THR A 88 -9.60 13.89 14.83
N ARG A 89 -9.50 14.88 15.73
CA ARG A 89 -8.99 16.22 15.39
C ARG A 89 -7.51 16.20 15.02
N PHE A 90 -6.69 15.47 15.77
CA PHE A 90 -5.26 15.35 15.48
C PHE A 90 -5.03 14.63 14.15
N THR A 91 -5.73 13.51 13.93
CA THR A 91 -5.69 12.77 12.67
C THR A 91 -6.08 13.66 11.50
N TRP A 92 -7.18 14.41 11.60
CA TRP A 92 -7.60 15.32 10.53
C TRP A 92 -6.57 16.42 10.24
N SER A 93 -6.07 17.09 11.27
CA SER A 93 -5.06 18.14 11.11
C SER A 93 -3.77 17.62 10.48
N ALA A 94 -3.26 16.47 10.97
CA ALA A 94 -2.08 15.82 10.43
C ALA A 94 -2.28 15.36 8.98
N TRP A 95 -3.47 14.85 8.64
CA TRP A 95 -3.81 14.43 7.30
C TRP A 95 -3.79 15.60 6.31
N ILE A 96 -4.36 16.75 6.67
CA ILE A 96 -4.34 17.95 5.83
C ILE A 96 -2.91 18.46 5.61
N ARG A 97 -2.05 18.44 6.64
CA ARG A 97 -0.62 18.79 6.49
C ARG A 97 0.08 17.82 5.53
N THR A 98 -0.19 16.53 5.69
CA THR A 98 0.37 15.47 4.85
C THR A 98 0.00 15.64 3.38
N LEU A 99 -1.28 15.82 3.07
CA LEU A 99 -1.76 16.03 1.69
C LEU A 99 -1.14 17.26 1.01
N LYS A 100 -0.82 18.31 1.79
CA LYS A 100 -0.15 19.52 1.26
C LYS A 100 1.35 19.33 1.02
N SER A 101 1.98 18.43 1.77
CA SER A 101 3.43 18.22 1.74
C SER A 101 3.88 17.19 0.70
N ILE A 102 3.00 16.26 0.31
CA ILE A 102 3.37 15.13 -0.54
C ILE A 102 3.23 15.50 -2.01
N ASP A 103 4.32 15.34 -2.75
CA ASP A 103 4.30 15.22 -4.20
C ASP A 103 4.03 13.76 -4.58
N PHE A 104 2.78 13.45 -4.92
CA PHE A 104 2.36 12.10 -5.24
C PHE A 104 3.10 11.55 -6.47
N LEU A 105 3.28 12.35 -7.54
CA LEU A 105 3.95 11.88 -8.75
C LEU A 105 5.39 11.46 -8.44
N LYS A 106 6.11 12.27 -7.67
CA LYS A 106 7.45 11.93 -7.21
C LYS A 106 7.45 10.71 -6.29
N ALA A 107 6.46 10.57 -5.41
CA ALA A 107 6.35 9.40 -4.53
C ALA A 107 6.11 8.09 -5.31
N PHE A 108 5.24 8.12 -6.33
CA PHE A 108 5.01 6.98 -7.23
C PHE A 108 6.25 6.64 -8.06
N HIS A 109 6.95 7.67 -8.56
CA HIS A 109 8.21 7.51 -9.30
C HIS A 109 9.30 6.86 -8.44
N ASN A 110 9.50 7.35 -7.21
CA ASN A 110 10.53 6.83 -6.30
C ASN A 110 10.35 5.36 -5.90
N ILE A 111 9.14 4.83 -6.05
CA ILE A 111 8.79 3.44 -5.75
C ILE A 111 8.80 2.56 -7.01
N GLY A 112 8.96 3.16 -8.20
CA GLY A 112 8.98 2.44 -9.47
C GLY A 112 7.59 2.11 -10.04
N TYR A 113 6.53 2.76 -9.54
CA TYR A 113 5.16 2.57 -10.06
C TYR A 113 4.87 3.41 -11.30
N ILE A 114 5.55 4.56 -11.44
CA ILE A 114 5.50 5.38 -12.64
C ILE A 114 6.90 5.42 -13.21
N TRP A 115 7.03 4.96 -14.44
CA TRP A 115 8.29 4.91 -15.17
C TRP A 115 8.06 5.48 -16.56
N THR A 116 8.71 6.60 -16.88
CA THR A 116 8.44 7.34 -18.12
C THR A 116 9.63 7.37 -19.08
N ASP A 117 10.83 7.03 -18.62
CA ASP A 117 12.07 7.30 -19.36
C ASP A 117 13.00 6.09 -19.55
N ASN A 118 12.55 4.88 -19.19
CA ASN A 118 13.35 3.63 -19.22
C ASN A 118 14.69 3.71 -18.46
N SER A 119 14.85 4.69 -17.56
CA SER A 119 16.07 4.81 -16.75
C SER A 119 16.14 3.72 -15.69
N LEU A 120 17.35 3.32 -15.28
CA LEU A 120 17.53 2.40 -14.15
C LEU A 120 17.03 3.07 -12.86
N THR A 121 16.11 2.45 -12.13
CA THR A 121 15.61 2.98 -10.85
C THR A 121 16.11 2.11 -9.71
N SER A 122 16.83 2.75 -8.79
CA SER A 122 17.17 2.18 -7.50
C SER A 122 16.05 2.46 -6.51
N LEU A 123 15.52 1.42 -5.85
CA LEU A 123 14.47 1.60 -4.87
C LEU A 123 15.06 2.09 -3.54
N ARG A 124 14.67 3.28 -3.08
CA ARG A 124 15.23 3.87 -1.86
C ARG A 124 15.01 3.00 -0.62
N SER A 125 13.89 2.29 -0.57
CA SER A 125 13.53 1.39 0.53
C SER A 125 14.28 0.05 0.49
N MET A 126 14.95 -0.29 -0.61
CA MET A 126 15.74 -1.51 -0.77
C MET A 126 17.13 -1.19 -1.33
N PRO A 127 18.08 -0.73 -0.49
CA PRO A 127 19.44 -0.43 -0.92
C PRO A 127 20.10 -1.63 -1.61
N GLY A 128 20.69 -1.40 -2.79
CA GLY A 128 21.30 -2.46 -3.60
C GLY A 128 20.34 -3.17 -4.57
N TYR A 129 19.04 -2.90 -4.48
CA TYR A 129 18.09 -3.34 -5.50
C TYR A 129 17.96 -2.27 -6.58
N THR A 130 18.25 -2.67 -7.82
CA THR A 130 18.04 -1.88 -9.03
C THR A 130 17.13 -2.66 -9.95
N PHE A 131 16.09 -2.01 -10.45
CA PHE A 131 15.25 -2.60 -11.48
C PHE A 131 15.61 -1.99 -12.84
N ASP A 132 15.87 -2.88 -13.79
CA ASP A 132 16.09 -2.55 -15.19
C ASP A 132 14.81 -2.88 -15.98
N PRO A 133 14.06 -1.87 -16.46
CA PRO A 133 12.83 -2.11 -17.19
C PRO A 133 13.05 -2.87 -18.50
N THR A 134 14.26 -2.82 -19.07
CA THR A 134 14.59 -3.57 -20.29
C THR A 134 14.76 -5.07 -20.03
N SER A 135 14.98 -5.47 -18.77
CA SER A 135 15.05 -6.88 -18.38
C SER A 135 13.68 -7.56 -18.27
N VAL A 136 12.60 -6.79 -18.22
CA VAL A 136 11.25 -7.34 -18.22
C VAL A 136 10.88 -7.67 -19.66
N GLU A 137 11.01 -8.94 -20.02
CA GLU A 137 10.29 -9.48 -21.17
C GLU A 137 8.79 -9.30 -20.90
N CYS A 138 8.23 -8.23 -21.43
CA CYS A 138 6.78 -8.02 -21.46
C CYS A 138 6.22 -9.01 -22.49
N LEU A 139 6.20 -10.30 -22.13
CA LEU A 139 5.46 -11.33 -22.84
C LEU A 139 4.06 -10.75 -23.02
N SER A 140 3.68 -10.48 -24.27
CA SER A 140 2.47 -9.74 -24.58
C SER A 140 1.28 -10.45 -23.93
N LEU A 141 0.79 -9.90 -22.81
CA LEU A 141 -0.44 -10.33 -22.13
C LEU A 141 -1.70 -10.05 -22.97
N MET A 142 -1.53 -9.85 -24.28
CA MET A 142 -2.54 -9.40 -25.24
C MET A 142 -3.05 -10.54 -26.14
N ASP A 143 -2.68 -11.80 -25.89
CA ASP A 143 -3.41 -12.91 -26.51
C ASP A 143 -4.72 -13.13 -25.72
N ASP A 144 -5.70 -12.31 -26.11
CA ASP A 144 -7.06 -12.18 -25.60
C ASP A 144 -7.92 -13.44 -25.85
N ASN A 145 -7.52 -14.58 -25.29
CA ASN A 145 -8.37 -15.78 -25.23
C ASN A 145 -8.58 -16.23 -23.77
N TYR A 146 -8.92 -15.27 -22.90
CA TYR A 146 -9.12 -15.43 -21.46
C TYR A 146 -10.56 -15.84 -21.07
N ASP A 147 -11.16 -16.78 -21.80
CA ASP A 147 -12.38 -17.47 -21.34
C ASP A 147 -12.08 -18.64 -20.37
N ASN A 148 -10.81 -18.85 -19.99
CA ASN A 148 -10.43 -19.88 -19.02
C ASN A 148 -10.51 -19.36 -17.57
N GLU A 149 -11.58 -19.72 -16.87
CA GLU A 149 -11.74 -19.53 -15.40
C GLU A 149 -10.61 -20.20 -14.58
N GLU A 150 -9.89 -21.18 -15.13
CA GLU A 150 -8.82 -21.94 -14.46
C GLU A 150 -7.62 -21.11 -13.97
N HIS A 151 -7.34 -19.93 -14.54
CA HIS A 151 -6.13 -19.18 -14.18
C HIS A 151 -6.22 -18.43 -12.85
N ILE A 152 -7.42 -18.18 -12.33
CA ILE A 152 -7.61 -17.50 -11.04
C ILE A 152 -7.30 -18.45 -9.89
N ASP A 153 -7.68 -19.73 -10.03
CA ASP A 153 -7.45 -20.74 -9.01
C ASP A 153 -5.95 -20.93 -8.77
N ILE A 154 -5.12 -20.87 -9.81
CA ILE A 154 -3.66 -21.00 -9.68
C ILE A 154 -3.04 -19.90 -8.82
N VAL A 155 -3.50 -18.64 -8.94
CA VAL A 155 -2.94 -17.53 -8.16
C VAL A 155 -3.46 -17.55 -6.72
N ALA A 156 -4.73 -17.91 -6.51
CA ALA A 156 -5.31 -18.07 -5.17
C ALA A 156 -4.71 -19.27 -4.43
N GLU A 157 -4.48 -20.39 -5.14
CA GLU A 157 -3.86 -21.60 -4.61
C GLU A 157 -2.40 -21.35 -4.25
N ALA A 158 -1.61 -20.71 -5.12
CA ALA A 158 -0.23 -20.33 -4.82
C ALA A 158 -0.11 -19.40 -3.60
N ALA A 159 -1.03 -18.43 -3.45
CA ALA A 159 -1.08 -17.58 -2.27
C ALA A 159 -1.44 -18.38 -1.00
N SER A 160 -2.36 -19.36 -1.12
CA SER A 160 -2.76 -20.22 0.00
C SER A 160 -1.63 -21.18 0.43
N GLU A 161 -0.88 -21.75 -0.52
CA GLU A 161 0.23 -22.67 -0.27
C GLU A 161 1.39 -21.96 0.42
N GLN A 162 1.72 -20.73 0.01
CA GLN A 162 2.72 -19.90 0.69
C GLN A 162 2.30 -19.60 2.15
N GLN A 163 1.01 -19.42 2.39
CA GLN A 163 0.47 -19.16 3.73
C GLN A 163 0.51 -20.42 4.63
N GLN A 164 0.31 -21.61 4.07
CA GLN A 164 0.44 -22.89 4.78
C GLN A 164 1.90 -23.20 5.13
N GLN A 165 2.85 -22.99 4.20
CA GLN A 165 4.27 -23.22 4.45
C GLN A 165 4.81 -22.31 5.57
N HIS A 166 4.44 -21.04 5.59
CA HIS A 166 4.82 -20.12 6.68
C HIS A 166 4.26 -20.54 8.05
N THR A 167 3.07 -21.15 8.09
CA THR A 167 2.45 -21.63 9.33
C THR A 167 3.15 -22.90 9.87
N GLN A 168 3.62 -23.78 8.97
CA GLN A 168 4.40 -24.96 9.36
C GLN A 168 5.81 -24.59 9.88
N ILE A 169 6.46 -23.60 9.28
CA ILE A 169 7.78 -23.13 9.75
C ILE A 169 7.66 -22.51 11.15
N ALA A 170 6.64 -21.69 11.39
CA ALA A 170 6.42 -21.05 12.69
C ALA A 170 6.10 -22.06 13.82
N SER A 171 5.38 -23.13 13.51
CA SER A 171 5.06 -24.18 14.50
C SER A 171 6.23 -25.11 14.83
N THR A 172 7.23 -25.18 13.95
CA THR A 172 8.44 -26.00 14.16
C THR A 172 9.47 -25.33 15.08
N GLN A 173 9.45 -23.98 15.21
CA GLN A 173 10.39 -23.23 16.05
C GLN A 173 9.95 -23.08 17.53
N ILE A 174 8.79 -23.62 17.92
CA ILE A 174 8.24 -23.51 19.29
C ILE A 174 8.39 -24.83 20.09
N LYS A 175 9.15 -25.80 19.56
CA LYS A 175 9.55 -27.02 20.29
C LYS A 175 11.04 -26.96 20.61
#